data_AF-A0A4Q9XYU6-F1
#
_entry.id   AF-A0A4Q9XYU6-F1
#
_cell.length_a   1.000
_cell.length_b   1.000
_cell.length_c   1.000
_cell.angle_alpha   90.00
_cell.angle_beta   90.00
_cell.angle_gamma   90.00
#
_symmetry.space_group_name_H-M   'P 1'
#
loop_
_entity.id
_entity.type
_entity.pdbx_description
1 polymer ?
#
loop_
_entity_poly.entity_id
_entity_poly.type
_entity_poly.pdbx_seq_one_letter_code
_entity_poly.pdbx_strand_id
1 'polypeptide(L)'
;AREPKGRFLFLTLTVKNAHSAEELKVSLRALTKAFNKLTRYKKVTKNLLGYLRSTEITVNEQDGSYNQHLHVLLFVKSSYFTGDSVNYIKQAEWTDLWQRALKVDYEPVVHVQAVKANKRKGTDSLQASAEETAKYEVKSTDYMTADDERNLAVIKDLEYALAGTRQISYGGLFKQIKQDLQLEDVENGDLVHVGDEDYTKEQMEAAEEVVAKWDFNKQNYFIW
;
A
#
# COMPACT_ATOMS: atom_id res chain seq x y z
N ALA A 1 -2.51 -16.32 -16.93
CA ALA A 1 -2.49 -14.94 -16.41
C ALA A 1 -3.27 -14.02 -17.34
N ARG A 2 -4.14 -13.14 -16.81
CA ARG A 2 -5.01 -12.26 -17.63
C ARG A 2 -4.23 -11.23 -18.47
N GLU A 3 -3.05 -10.79 -18.00
CA GLU A 3 -2.17 -9.82 -18.68
C GLU A 3 -0.68 -10.20 -18.48
N PRO A 4 -0.17 -11.23 -19.18
CA PRO A 4 1.13 -11.85 -18.86
C PRO A 4 2.36 -10.98 -19.12
N LYS A 5 2.22 -9.93 -19.95
CA LYS A 5 3.30 -8.97 -20.25
C LYS A 5 3.17 -7.67 -19.46
N GLY A 6 2.15 -7.54 -18.62
CA GLY A 6 1.96 -6.38 -17.78
C GLY A 6 3.17 -6.14 -16.87
N ARG A 7 3.34 -4.91 -16.43
CA ARG A 7 4.49 -4.49 -15.63
C ARG A 7 4.01 -3.85 -14.35
N PHE A 8 4.80 -4.00 -13.29
CA PHE A 8 4.52 -3.40 -12.01
C PHE A 8 5.31 -2.11 -11.80
N LEU A 9 4.65 -1.10 -11.25
CA LEU A 9 5.28 0.10 -10.73
C LEU A 9 4.96 0.21 -9.25
N PHE A 10 5.93 0.66 -8.47
CA PHE A 10 5.70 1.13 -7.12
C PHE A 10 5.65 2.65 -7.12
N LEU A 11 4.55 3.20 -6.61
CA LEU A 11 4.27 4.62 -6.56
C LEU A 11 4.00 5.03 -5.11
N THR A 12 4.75 6.02 -4.63
CA THR A 12 4.53 6.68 -3.34
C THR A 12 3.99 8.09 -3.58
N LEU A 13 2.84 8.41 -2.96
CA LEU A 13 2.18 9.71 -3.08
C LEU A 13 2.10 10.38 -1.71
N THR A 14 2.73 11.54 -1.54
CA THR A 14 2.77 12.24 -0.24
C THR A 14 1.85 13.46 -0.20
N VAL A 15 1.62 13.94 1.01
CA VAL A 15 1.02 15.24 1.34
C VAL A 15 1.86 15.89 2.44
N LYS A 16 1.59 17.16 2.75
CA LYS A 16 2.17 17.77 3.97
C LYS A 16 1.72 17.01 5.21
N ASN A 17 2.57 17.01 6.22
CA ASN A 17 2.26 16.39 7.50
C ASN A 17 1.02 17.04 8.12
N ALA A 18 0.26 16.24 8.87
CA ALA A 18 -0.80 16.74 9.74
C ALA A 18 -0.25 16.97 11.14
N HIS A 19 -0.77 17.98 11.84
CA HIS A 19 -0.32 18.37 13.18
C HIS A 19 -1.37 18.11 14.28
N SER A 20 -2.54 17.58 13.91
CA SER A 20 -3.56 17.10 14.86
C SER A 20 -4.34 15.90 14.31
N ALA A 21 -5.08 15.21 15.19
CA ALA A 21 -5.98 14.12 14.80
C ALA A 21 -7.05 14.55 13.78
N GLU A 22 -7.61 15.76 13.93
CA GLU A 22 -8.60 16.32 13.00
C GLU A 22 -7.99 16.61 11.63
N GLU A 23 -6.81 17.23 11.61
CA GLU A 23 -6.10 17.50 10.36
C GLU A 23 -5.72 16.18 9.65
N LEU A 24 -5.26 15.19 10.41
CA LEU A 24 -4.95 13.85 9.90
C LEU A 24 -6.19 13.21 9.29
N LYS A 25 -7.34 13.24 9.99
CA LYS A 25 -8.61 12.70 9.48
C LYS A 25 -9.05 13.38 8.19
N VAL A 26 -8.93 14.70 8.11
CA VAL A 26 -9.24 15.47 6.88
C VAL A 26 -8.30 15.08 5.75
N SER A 27 -7.01 14.97 6.06
CA SER A 27 -5.95 14.60 5.13
C SER A 27 -6.13 13.18 4.56
N LEU A 28 -6.44 12.18 5.40
CA LEU A 28 -6.73 10.80 4.96
C LEU A 28 -7.92 10.72 3.99
N ARG A 29 -8.97 11.51 4.26
CA ARG A 29 -10.12 11.65 3.34
C ARG A 29 -9.73 12.34 2.05
N ALA A 30 -8.87 13.36 2.11
CA ALA A 30 -8.35 14.07 0.94
C ALA A 30 -7.48 13.14 0.07
N LEU A 31 -6.58 12.36 0.66
CA LEU A 31 -5.76 11.34 -0.01
C LEU A 31 -6.62 10.36 -0.80
N THR A 32 -7.64 9.78 -0.16
CA THR A 32 -8.55 8.82 -0.81
C THR A 32 -9.29 9.46 -1.99
N LYS A 33 -9.83 10.68 -1.81
CA LYS A 33 -10.53 11.42 -2.86
C LYS A 33 -9.59 11.80 -4.02
N ALA A 34 -8.37 12.24 -3.72
CA ALA A 34 -7.36 12.59 -4.71
C ALA A 34 -6.94 11.36 -5.50
N PHE A 35 -6.67 10.23 -4.85
CA PHE A 35 -6.29 9.00 -5.53
C PHE A 35 -7.38 8.50 -6.50
N ASN A 36 -8.65 8.60 -6.09
CA ASN A 36 -9.79 8.30 -6.96
C ASN A 36 -9.86 9.21 -8.21
N LYS A 37 -9.39 10.46 -8.13
CA LYS A 37 -9.28 11.34 -9.31
C LYS A 37 -8.06 11.00 -10.15
N LEU A 38 -6.91 10.75 -9.51
CA LEU A 38 -5.65 10.40 -10.16
C LEU A 38 -5.84 9.21 -11.11
N THR A 39 -6.49 8.16 -10.63
CA THR A 39 -6.76 6.94 -11.42
C THR A 39 -7.72 7.15 -12.59
N ARG A 40 -8.47 8.26 -12.61
CA ARG A 40 -9.41 8.65 -13.69
C ARG A 40 -8.80 9.59 -14.73
N TYR A 41 -7.59 10.10 -14.51
CA TYR A 41 -6.94 10.92 -15.53
C TYR A 41 -6.64 10.08 -16.77
N LYS A 42 -6.97 10.62 -17.95
CA LYS A 42 -6.93 9.91 -19.24
C LYS A 42 -5.63 9.12 -19.45
N LYS A 43 -4.47 9.73 -19.18
CA LYS A 43 -3.16 9.08 -19.36
C LYS A 43 -2.91 7.96 -18.34
N VAL A 44 -3.40 8.10 -17.11
CA VAL A 44 -3.33 7.06 -16.08
C VAL A 44 -4.26 5.90 -16.45
N THR A 45 -5.55 6.17 -16.65
CA THR A 45 -6.57 5.15 -16.97
C THR A 45 -6.23 4.37 -18.24
N LYS A 46 -5.68 5.03 -19.27
CA LYS A 46 -5.28 4.36 -20.52
C LYS A 46 -4.28 3.22 -20.29
N ASN A 47 -3.38 3.38 -19.32
CA ASN A 47 -2.27 2.47 -19.06
C ASN A 47 -2.50 1.53 -17.87
N LEU A 48 -3.36 1.91 -16.94
CA LEU A 48 -3.62 1.19 -15.69
C LEU A 48 -4.50 -0.05 -15.93
N LEU A 49 -4.00 -1.21 -15.53
CA LEU A 49 -4.73 -2.49 -15.54
C LEU A 49 -5.34 -2.80 -14.17
N GLY A 50 -4.65 -2.41 -13.10
CA GLY A 50 -5.11 -2.57 -11.73
C GLY A 50 -4.18 -1.89 -10.74
N TYR A 51 -4.63 -1.79 -9.50
CA TYR A 51 -3.80 -1.28 -8.43
C TYR A 51 -4.17 -1.91 -7.10
N LEU A 52 -3.21 -1.90 -6.19
CA LEU A 52 -3.42 -1.98 -4.76
C LEU A 52 -2.83 -0.72 -4.14
N ARG A 53 -3.59 -0.08 -3.27
CA ARG A 53 -3.14 1.06 -2.48
C ARG A 53 -3.28 0.71 -1.00
N SER A 54 -2.23 0.98 -0.23
CA SER A 54 -2.28 1.09 1.23
C SER A 54 -2.02 2.54 1.66
N THR A 55 -2.48 2.87 2.85
CA THR A 55 -2.19 4.15 3.51
C THR A 55 -1.21 3.86 4.63
N GLU A 56 -0.08 4.56 4.64
CA GLU A 56 0.92 4.49 5.71
C GLU A 56 0.94 5.83 6.42
N ILE A 57 1.01 5.78 7.75
CA ILE A 57 1.18 6.95 8.60
C ILE A 57 2.45 6.70 9.40
N THR A 58 3.34 7.67 9.48
CA THR A 58 4.49 7.64 10.39
C THR A 58 4.42 8.85 11.31
N VAL A 59 4.94 8.74 12.53
CA VAL A 59 4.96 9.86 13.49
C VAL A 59 6.36 10.44 13.52
N ASN A 60 6.47 11.75 13.32
CA ASN A 60 7.73 12.45 13.48
C ASN A 60 8.07 12.57 14.97
N GLU A 61 9.21 12.00 15.38
CA GLU A 61 9.63 12.02 16.78
C GLU A 61 9.91 13.43 17.30
N GLN A 62 10.36 14.35 16.42
CA GLN A 62 10.81 15.70 16.79
C GLN A 62 9.66 16.66 17.07
N ASP A 63 8.63 16.67 16.23
CA ASP A 63 7.53 17.64 16.31
C ASP A 63 6.14 16.99 16.53
N GLY A 64 6.09 15.65 16.61
CA GLY A 64 4.84 14.90 16.81
C GLY A 64 3.92 14.89 15.60
N SER A 65 4.32 15.47 14.47
CA SER A 65 3.48 15.52 13.27
C SER A 65 3.31 14.15 12.63
N TYR A 66 2.18 13.94 11.97
CA TYR A 66 1.85 12.73 11.25
C TYR A 66 2.24 12.87 9.78
N ASN A 67 3.02 11.94 9.27
CA ASN A 67 3.37 11.82 7.86
C ASN A 67 2.53 10.71 7.21
N GLN A 68 1.31 11.08 6.82
CA GLN A 68 0.40 10.23 6.04
C GLN A 68 0.72 10.27 4.54
N HIS A 69 0.83 9.10 3.93
CA HIS A 69 1.10 8.96 2.51
C HIS A 69 0.53 7.64 1.96
N LEU A 70 0.55 7.51 0.64
CA LEU A 70 0.04 6.32 -0.05
C LEU A 70 1.18 5.53 -0.66
N HIS A 71 1.16 4.23 -0.42
CA HIS A 71 1.92 3.26 -1.19
C HIS A 71 0.98 2.56 -2.17
N VAL A 72 1.40 2.52 -3.44
CA VAL A 72 0.55 2.00 -4.51
C VAL A 72 1.37 1.06 -5.38
N LEU A 73 0.99 -0.21 -5.38
CA LEU A 73 1.40 -1.15 -6.41
C LEU A 73 0.48 -0.96 -7.62
N LEU A 74 1.03 -0.42 -8.71
CA LEU A 74 0.34 -0.28 -9.98
C LEU A 74 0.67 -1.45 -10.88
N PHE A 75 -0.35 -2.04 -11.49
CA PHE A 75 -0.20 -2.95 -12.62
C PHE A 75 -0.55 -2.21 -13.91
N VAL A 76 0.41 -2.07 -14.80
CA VAL A 76 0.27 -1.30 -16.05
C VAL A 76 0.48 -2.17 -17.28
N LYS A 77 -0.12 -1.75 -18.40
CA LYS A 77 0.07 -2.39 -19.70
C LYS A 77 1.56 -2.47 -20.07
N SER A 78 1.93 -3.52 -20.78
CA SER A 78 3.29 -3.70 -21.33
C SER A 78 3.75 -2.49 -22.16
N SER A 79 2.81 -1.85 -22.86
CA SER A 79 3.03 -0.66 -23.68
C SER A 79 3.33 0.61 -22.89
N TYR A 80 3.26 0.59 -21.54
CA TYR A 80 3.58 1.75 -20.72
C TYR A 80 5.00 2.27 -20.95
N PHE A 81 5.95 1.35 -21.20
CA PHE A 81 7.36 1.67 -21.45
C PHE A 81 7.70 1.81 -22.94
N THR A 82 6.72 1.76 -23.84
CA THR A 82 6.93 1.83 -25.29
C THR A 82 6.06 2.93 -25.93
N GLY A 83 6.53 3.52 -27.04
CA GLY A 83 5.78 4.52 -27.81
C GLY A 83 6.05 5.98 -27.43
N ASP A 84 7.33 6.40 -27.49
CA ASP A 84 7.79 7.79 -27.56
C ASP A 84 7.04 8.79 -26.68
N SER A 85 7.06 8.56 -25.36
CA SER A 85 6.48 9.43 -24.31
C SER A 85 4.95 9.55 -24.24
N VAL A 86 4.20 8.96 -25.19
CA VAL A 86 2.73 9.01 -25.20
C VAL A 86 2.13 8.22 -24.03
N ASN A 87 2.73 7.09 -23.68
CA ASN A 87 2.21 6.19 -22.64
C ASN A 87 2.94 6.37 -21.30
N TYR A 88 4.25 6.54 -21.35
CA TYR A 88 5.09 6.67 -20.15
C TYR A 88 4.79 7.97 -19.40
N ILE A 89 4.63 7.86 -18.08
CA ILE A 89 4.46 9.00 -17.17
C ILE A 89 5.74 9.13 -16.36
N LYS A 90 6.46 10.24 -16.56
CA LYS A 90 7.69 10.58 -15.81
C LYS A 90 7.32 10.99 -14.38
N GLN A 91 8.28 10.94 -13.46
CA GLN A 91 8.05 11.34 -12.05
C GLN A 91 7.48 12.77 -11.94
N ALA A 92 8.00 13.74 -12.71
CA ALA A 92 7.49 15.12 -12.66
C ALA A 92 6.04 15.22 -13.14
N GLU A 93 5.66 14.40 -14.13
CA GLU A 93 4.28 14.35 -14.61
C GLU A 93 3.35 13.66 -13.61
N TRP A 94 3.82 12.61 -12.91
CA TRP A 94 3.11 12.04 -11.78
C TRP A 94 2.90 13.05 -10.65
N THR A 95 3.90 13.88 -10.38
CA THR A 95 3.84 14.96 -9.38
C THR A 95 2.77 15.99 -9.74
N ASP A 96 2.77 16.47 -10.99
CA ASP A 96 1.76 17.42 -11.48
C ASP A 96 0.34 16.81 -11.48
N LEU A 97 0.18 15.55 -11.91
CA LEU A 97 -1.10 14.84 -11.82
C LEU A 97 -1.57 14.73 -10.36
N TRP A 98 -0.66 14.41 -9.46
CA TRP A 98 -0.98 14.25 -8.04
C TRP A 98 -1.37 15.56 -7.38
N GLN A 99 -0.59 16.63 -7.59
CA GLN A 99 -0.89 17.98 -7.13
C GLN A 99 -2.28 18.44 -7.57
N ARG A 100 -2.60 18.24 -8.85
CA ARG A 100 -3.93 18.59 -9.42
C ARG A 100 -5.06 17.75 -8.82
N ALA A 101 -4.82 16.47 -8.55
CA ALA A 101 -5.82 15.59 -7.93
C ALA A 101 -6.11 15.99 -6.47
N LEU A 102 -5.05 16.30 -5.73
CA LEU A 102 -5.05 16.80 -4.36
C LEU A 102 -5.69 18.19 -4.23
N LYS A 103 -5.53 19.04 -5.26
CA LYS A 103 -5.93 20.45 -5.27
C LYS A 103 -5.16 21.28 -4.24
N VAL A 104 -3.83 21.17 -4.28
CA VAL A 104 -2.93 21.91 -3.39
C VAL A 104 -2.06 22.90 -4.18
N ASP A 105 -1.63 23.95 -3.50
CA ASP A 105 -0.83 25.07 -4.04
C ASP A 105 0.68 24.85 -3.92
N TYR A 106 1.11 23.76 -3.29
CA TYR A 106 2.49 23.33 -3.18
C TYR A 106 2.77 22.12 -4.08
N GLU A 107 4.04 21.89 -4.42
CA GLU A 107 4.48 20.70 -5.15
C GLU A 107 4.68 19.53 -4.17
N PRO A 108 3.85 18.46 -4.21
CA PRO A 108 4.02 17.29 -3.35
C PRO A 108 5.20 16.42 -3.82
N VAL A 109 5.74 15.59 -2.93
CA VAL A 109 6.78 14.64 -3.30
C VAL A 109 6.15 13.35 -3.81
N VAL A 110 6.57 12.91 -4.99
CA VAL A 110 6.13 11.63 -5.56
C VAL A 110 7.35 10.78 -5.89
N HIS A 111 7.33 9.52 -5.50
CA HIS A 111 8.33 8.55 -5.91
C HIS A 111 7.69 7.49 -6.81
N VAL A 112 8.32 7.19 -7.94
CA VAL A 112 7.84 6.15 -8.86
C VAL A 112 9.00 5.30 -9.36
N GLN A 113 8.86 3.99 -9.26
CA GLN A 113 9.87 3.05 -9.72
C GLN A 113 9.23 1.83 -10.37
N ALA A 114 9.87 1.30 -11.42
CA ALA A 114 9.47 0.02 -11.97
C ALA A 114 9.94 -1.11 -11.06
N VAL A 115 9.06 -2.05 -10.72
CA VAL A 115 9.44 -3.24 -9.98
C VAL A 115 10.27 -4.13 -10.91
N LYS A 116 11.49 -4.43 -10.48
CA LYS A 116 12.44 -5.27 -11.23
C LYS A 116 12.52 -6.65 -10.57
N ALA A 117 12.59 -7.69 -11.38
CA ALA A 117 12.91 -9.04 -10.90
C ALA A 117 14.30 -9.02 -10.23
N ASN A 118 14.41 -9.61 -9.05
CA ASN A 118 15.68 -9.70 -8.35
C ASN A 118 16.36 -11.03 -8.71
N LYS A 119 17.11 -11.03 -9.81
CA LYS A 119 17.82 -12.22 -10.32
C LYS A 119 18.77 -12.85 -9.28
N ARG A 120 19.25 -12.09 -8.29
CA ARG A 120 20.13 -12.62 -7.22
C ARG A 120 19.38 -13.41 -6.15
N LYS A 121 18.10 -13.11 -5.93
CA LYS A 121 17.23 -13.84 -4.97
C LYS A 121 16.36 -14.91 -5.65
N GLY A 122 16.48 -15.10 -6.97
CA GLY A 122 15.65 -16.03 -7.73
C GLY A 122 14.20 -15.60 -7.88
N THR A 123 13.83 -14.40 -7.40
CA THR A 123 12.43 -13.93 -7.42
C THR A 123 12.10 -13.22 -8.71
N ASP A 124 10.98 -13.62 -9.34
CA ASP A 124 10.46 -12.93 -10.50
C ASP A 124 9.82 -11.58 -10.10
N SER A 125 9.43 -10.77 -11.10
CA SER A 125 8.85 -9.45 -10.82
C SER A 125 7.50 -9.50 -10.12
N LEU A 126 6.76 -10.62 -10.23
CA LEU A 126 5.48 -10.80 -9.58
C LEU A 126 5.70 -11.07 -8.09
N GLN A 127 6.60 -12.00 -7.76
CA GLN A 127 7.00 -12.27 -6.38
C GLN A 127 7.59 -11.03 -5.72
N ALA A 128 8.49 -10.31 -6.39
CA ALA A 128 9.04 -9.06 -5.87
C ALA A 128 7.95 -7.99 -5.65
N SER A 129 6.91 -7.93 -6.49
CA SER A 129 5.79 -7.01 -6.30
C SER A 129 4.86 -7.41 -5.14
N ALA A 130 4.67 -8.72 -4.93
CA ALA A 130 3.91 -9.26 -3.82
C ALA A 130 4.65 -9.04 -2.49
N GLU A 131 5.96 -9.30 -2.44
CA GLU A 131 6.81 -9.02 -1.28
C GLU A 131 6.82 -7.52 -0.94
N GLU A 132 6.98 -6.66 -1.93
CA GLU A 132 6.97 -5.21 -1.71
C GLU A 132 5.61 -4.73 -1.18
N THR A 133 4.52 -5.27 -1.72
CA THR A 133 3.17 -5.00 -1.24
C THR A 133 2.95 -5.47 0.20
N ALA A 134 3.34 -6.71 0.50
CA ALA A 134 3.14 -7.32 1.81
C ALA A 134 3.85 -6.55 2.92
N LYS A 135 5.01 -5.94 2.62
CA LYS A 135 5.69 -5.05 3.57
C LYS A 135 4.79 -3.94 4.08
N TYR A 136 3.94 -3.37 3.22
CA TYR A 136 3.09 -2.22 3.59
C TYR A 136 1.71 -2.62 4.11
N GLU A 137 1.27 -3.86 3.90
CA GLU A 137 0.09 -4.42 4.58
C GLU A 137 0.41 -4.74 6.05
N VAL A 138 1.66 -5.14 6.35
CA VAL A 138 2.09 -5.55 7.69
C VAL A 138 2.74 -4.42 8.50
N LYS A 139 3.23 -3.36 7.85
CA LYS A 139 3.91 -2.25 8.54
C LYS A 139 2.89 -1.23 9.06
N SER A 140 2.08 -1.65 10.03
CA SER A 140 1.43 -0.74 10.96
C SER A 140 2.51 -0.09 11.84
N THR A 141 3.02 1.02 11.34
CA THR A 141 3.73 2.10 12.02
C THR A 141 4.45 1.78 13.33
N ASP A 142 5.78 1.92 13.33
CA ASP A 142 6.61 1.91 14.53
C ASP A 142 6.44 3.27 15.24
N TYR A 143 5.41 3.43 16.08
CA TYR A 143 5.17 4.64 16.91
C TYR A 143 5.31 4.36 18.41
N MET A 144 5.73 3.14 18.78
CA MET A 144 5.99 2.76 20.15
C MET A 144 7.34 3.32 20.61
N THR A 145 7.30 4.22 21.58
CA THR A 145 8.48 4.76 22.27
C THR A 145 8.53 4.26 23.70
N ALA A 146 9.56 4.65 24.48
CA ALA A 146 9.61 4.36 25.92
C ALA A 146 8.65 5.22 26.76
N ASP A 147 7.93 6.16 26.14
CA ASP A 147 7.00 7.08 26.80
C ASP A 147 5.55 6.63 26.56
N ASP A 148 4.96 6.00 27.58
CA ASP A 148 3.60 5.44 27.52
C ASP A 148 2.52 6.52 27.37
N GLU A 149 2.71 7.71 27.94
CA GLU A 149 1.73 8.80 27.83
C GLU A 149 1.70 9.33 26.39
N ARG A 150 2.87 9.51 25.78
CA ARG A 150 2.99 9.88 24.36
C ARG A 150 2.41 8.80 23.45
N ASN A 151 2.72 7.53 23.71
CA ASN A 151 2.19 6.41 22.93
C ASN A 151 0.65 6.38 22.99
N LEU A 152 0.08 6.57 24.18
CA LEU A 152 -1.37 6.59 24.37
C LEU A 152 -2.03 7.77 23.63
N ALA A 153 -1.40 8.95 23.63
CA ALA A 153 -1.90 10.10 22.87
C ALA A 153 -1.89 9.82 21.35
N VAL A 154 -0.80 9.28 20.82
CA VAL A 154 -0.69 8.89 19.40
C VAL A 154 -1.74 7.84 19.04
N ILE A 155 -1.95 6.82 19.88
CA ILE A 155 -2.96 5.78 19.64
C ILE A 155 -4.36 6.41 19.53
N LYS A 156 -4.72 7.31 20.45
CA LYS A 156 -6.02 7.99 20.44
C LYS A 156 -6.23 8.81 19.17
N ASP A 157 -5.20 9.54 18.75
CA ASP A 157 -5.25 10.36 17.55
C ASP A 157 -5.39 9.50 16.28
N LEU A 158 -4.62 8.40 16.20
CA LEU A 158 -4.70 7.44 15.10
C LEU A 158 -6.07 6.74 15.07
N GLU A 159 -6.58 6.27 16.21
CA GLU A 159 -7.91 5.65 16.32
C GLU A 159 -8.99 6.61 15.81
N TYR A 160 -8.99 7.86 16.29
CA TYR A 160 -9.93 8.88 15.86
C TYR A 160 -9.83 9.17 14.35
N ALA A 161 -8.61 9.33 13.83
CA ALA A 161 -8.39 9.75 12.46
C ALA A 161 -8.67 8.63 11.46
N LEU A 162 -8.31 7.38 11.81
CA LEU A 162 -8.50 6.20 10.99
C LEU A 162 -9.96 5.73 10.97
N ALA A 163 -10.74 6.04 12.02
CA ALA A 163 -12.14 5.64 12.12
C ALA A 163 -12.96 6.05 10.86
N GLY A 164 -13.50 5.03 10.18
CA GLY A 164 -14.30 5.18 8.97
C GLY A 164 -13.49 5.57 7.72
N THR A 165 -12.18 5.34 7.72
CA THR A 165 -11.31 5.57 6.55
C THR A 165 -10.79 4.26 6.00
N ARG A 166 -10.72 4.17 4.67
CA ARG A 166 -10.22 3.01 3.95
C ARG A 166 -8.70 3.07 3.82
N GLN A 167 -7.99 2.21 4.54
CA GLN A 167 -6.54 2.05 4.49
C GLN A 167 -6.11 1.30 3.23
N ILE A 168 -6.76 0.19 2.93
CA ILE A 168 -6.39 -0.71 1.83
C ILE A 168 -7.46 -0.67 0.74
N SER A 169 -7.06 -0.55 -0.52
CA SER A 169 -8.00 -0.54 -1.63
C SER A 169 -7.43 -1.17 -2.90
N TYR A 170 -8.27 -1.96 -3.56
CA TYR A 170 -7.95 -2.64 -4.81
C TYR A 170 -8.77 -2.04 -5.96
N GLY A 171 -8.18 -1.98 -7.15
CA GLY A 171 -8.86 -1.53 -8.37
C GLY A 171 -8.43 -2.31 -9.61
N GLY A 172 -9.27 -2.25 -10.66
CA GLY A 172 -9.05 -2.98 -11.91
C GLY A 172 -8.94 -4.49 -11.69
N LEU A 173 -7.95 -5.12 -12.33
CA LEU A 173 -7.74 -6.58 -12.25
C LEU A 173 -7.54 -7.08 -10.81
N PHE A 174 -6.89 -6.30 -9.93
CA PHE A 174 -6.68 -6.72 -8.55
C PHE A 174 -7.98 -6.82 -7.76
N LYS A 175 -8.94 -5.93 -8.02
CA LYS A 175 -10.27 -6.01 -7.42
C LYS A 175 -11.01 -7.27 -7.89
N GLN A 176 -10.92 -7.60 -9.18
CA GLN A 176 -11.52 -8.82 -9.72
C GLN A 176 -10.89 -10.07 -9.10
N ILE A 177 -9.57 -10.11 -9.00
CA ILE A 177 -8.85 -11.23 -8.39
C ILE A 177 -9.26 -11.40 -6.91
N LYS A 178 -9.36 -10.31 -6.15
CA LYS A 178 -9.83 -10.36 -4.76
C LYS A 178 -11.23 -10.99 -4.66
N GLN A 179 -12.13 -10.60 -5.56
CA GLN A 179 -13.51 -11.13 -5.61
C GLN A 179 -13.54 -12.61 -6.02
N ASP A 180 -12.75 -12.98 -7.04
CA ASP A 180 -12.65 -14.35 -7.53
C ASP A 180 -12.10 -15.31 -6.47
N LEU A 181 -11.18 -14.82 -5.63
CA LEU A 181 -10.57 -15.58 -4.53
C LEU A 181 -11.40 -15.57 -3.24
N GLN A 182 -12.56 -14.90 -3.22
CA GLN A 182 -13.42 -14.76 -2.03
C GLN A 182 -12.68 -14.25 -0.78
N LEU A 183 -11.63 -13.44 -0.95
CA LEU A 183 -10.86 -12.94 0.18
C LEU A 183 -11.73 -12.00 1.01
N GLU A 184 -11.72 -12.21 2.33
CA GLU A 184 -12.45 -11.41 3.30
C GLU A 184 -12.08 -9.92 3.22
N ASP A 185 -12.95 -9.08 3.77
CA ASP A 185 -12.68 -7.66 3.84
C ASP A 185 -11.63 -7.39 4.92
N VAL A 186 -10.37 -7.14 4.52
CA VAL A 186 -9.24 -6.83 5.41
C VAL A 186 -9.55 -5.71 6.40
N GLU A 187 -10.51 -4.81 6.10
CA GLU A 187 -10.89 -3.70 6.98
C GLU A 187 -12.03 -4.04 7.96
N ASN A 188 -12.85 -5.05 7.66
CA ASN A 188 -13.99 -5.48 8.48
C ASN A 188 -13.85 -6.95 8.94
N GLY A 189 -12.66 -7.52 8.79
CA GLY A 189 -12.37 -8.88 9.22
C GLY A 189 -12.52 -8.97 10.73
N ASP A 190 -13.15 -10.03 11.19
CA ASP A 190 -13.26 -10.32 12.60
C ASP A 190 -11.87 -10.70 13.16
N LEU A 191 -11.24 -9.77 13.87
CA LEU A 191 -9.95 -9.98 14.53
C LEU A 191 -10.08 -10.64 15.91
N VAL A 192 -11.31 -10.91 16.36
CA VAL A 192 -11.63 -11.46 17.69
C VAL A 192 -11.89 -12.97 17.59
N HIS A 193 -12.41 -13.45 16.46
CA HIS A 193 -12.60 -14.87 16.17
C HIS A 193 -11.59 -15.39 15.15
N VAL A 194 -10.30 -15.37 15.51
CA VAL A 194 -9.27 -16.07 14.76
C VAL A 194 -9.22 -17.53 15.23
N GLY A 195 -10.15 -18.35 14.75
CA GLY A 195 -10.10 -19.81 14.89
C GLY A 195 -10.55 -20.38 16.24
N ASP A 196 -11.81 -20.17 16.62
CA ASP A 196 -12.53 -21.04 17.59
C ASP A 196 -13.46 -22.03 16.86
N GLU A 197 -13.08 -22.45 15.65
CA GLU A 197 -13.63 -23.66 15.04
C GLU A 197 -12.57 -24.75 15.22
N ASP A 198 -12.87 -25.73 16.08
CA ASP A 198 -12.06 -26.92 16.30
C ASP A 198 -11.80 -27.64 14.97
N TYR A 199 -10.72 -27.26 14.28
CA TYR A 199 -10.27 -27.95 13.08
C TYR A 199 -9.96 -29.40 13.45
N THR A 200 -10.54 -30.35 12.71
CA THR A 200 -10.26 -31.76 12.97
C THR A 200 -8.80 -32.05 12.61
N LYS A 201 -8.21 -33.02 13.31
CA LYS A 201 -6.79 -33.41 13.18
C LYS A 201 -6.38 -33.70 11.72
N GLU A 202 -7.31 -34.15 10.89
CA GLU A 202 -7.12 -34.40 9.46
C GLU A 202 -7.03 -33.13 8.60
N GLN A 203 -7.64 -32.01 9.04
CA GLN A 203 -7.54 -30.71 8.36
C GLN A 203 -6.22 -29.99 8.69
N MET A 204 -5.68 -30.19 9.89
CA MET A 204 -4.37 -29.67 10.29
C MET A 204 -3.22 -30.38 9.57
N GLU A 205 -3.32 -31.68 9.29
CA GLU A 205 -2.29 -32.43 8.55
C GLU A 205 -2.20 -32.05 7.05
N ALA A 206 -3.20 -31.36 6.50
CA ALA A 206 -3.21 -30.90 5.10
C ALA A 206 -2.64 -29.48 4.90
N ALA A 207 -2.39 -28.73 5.98
CA ALA A 207 -1.81 -27.40 5.94
C ALA A 207 -0.42 -27.42 6.57
N GLU A 208 0.62 -27.60 5.76
CA GLU A 208 1.98 -27.26 6.20
C GLU A 208 2.07 -25.73 6.33
N GLU A 209 1.88 -25.24 7.56
CA GLU A 209 2.15 -23.86 7.91
C GLU A 209 3.66 -23.66 7.93
N VAL A 210 4.20 -23.11 6.85
CA VAL A 210 5.60 -22.70 6.78
C VAL A 210 5.72 -21.27 7.32
N VAL A 211 6.15 -21.15 8.58
CA VAL A 211 6.38 -19.84 9.22
C VAL A 211 7.76 -19.34 8.83
N ALA A 212 7.80 -18.38 7.90
CA ALA A 212 9.04 -17.76 7.45
C ALA A 212 9.35 -16.46 8.22
N LYS A 213 10.34 -16.49 9.12
CA LYS A 213 10.79 -15.31 9.87
C LYS A 213 12.00 -14.65 9.21
N TRP A 214 11.92 -13.34 8.96
CA TRP A 214 13.00 -12.56 8.36
C TRP A 214 14.10 -12.26 9.38
N ASP A 215 15.35 -12.61 9.05
CA ASP A 215 16.54 -12.24 9.83
C ASP A 215 17.24 -11.07 9.17
N PHE A 216 17.31 -9.95 9.88
CA PHE A 216 17.87 -8.71 9.37
C PHE A 216 19.40 -8.77 9.16
N ASN A 217 20.12 -9.57 9.94
CA ASN A 217 21.57 -9.71 9.82
C ASN A 217 21.95 -10.59 8.64
N LYS A 218 21.15 -11.61 8.36
CA LYS A 218 21.41 -12.57 7.27
C LYS A 218 20.72 -12.19 5.96
N GLN A 219 19.84 -11.19 6.00
CA GLN A 219 19.05 -10.72 4.85
C GLN A 219 18.31 -11.88 4.16
N ASN A 220 17.84 -12.85 4.94
CA ASN A 220 17.19 -14.06 4.46
C ASN A 220 16.08 -14.53 5.40
N TYR A 221 15.16 -15.33 4.88
CA TYR A 221 14.09 -15.95 5.65
C TYR A 221 14.53 -17.31 6.22
N PHE A 222 14.12 -17.58 7.45
CA PHE A 222 14.23 -18.89 8.08
C PHE A 222 12.84 -19.50 8.18
N ILE A 223 12.71 -20.73 7.69
CA ILE A 223 11.50 -21.52 7.81
C ILE A 223 11.63 -22.33 9.11
N TRP A 224 10.64 -22.18 9.98
CA TRP A 224 10.44 -23.04 11.15
C TRP A 224 9.31 -24.01 10.87
#